data_AF-A0A7X7J6S5-F1
#
_entry.id   AF-A0A7X7J6S5-F1
#
_cell.length_a   1.000
_cell.length_b   1.000
_cell.length_c   1.000
_cell.angle_alpha   90.00
_cell.angle_beta   90.00
_cell.angle_gamma   90.00
#
_symmetry.space_group_name_H-M   'P 1'
#
loop_
_entity.id
_entity.type
_entity.pdbx_description
1 polymer ?
#
loop_
_entity_poly.entity_id
_entity_poly.type
_entity_poly.pdbx_seq_one_letter_code
_entity_poly.pdbx_strand_id
1 'polypeptide(L)'
;MGRETGNAFWRLQSALFLGVGLCLSALTAWAAGLSIPSGAEFNVAGGEFHLQLDGNSGDLTNSGVLSATDGIIYLNGDWTMTGAGYYSGGNGSVYFTAATGTQTLTPGSDAADEFGTLAHHAAGTVVLTDHDLDVNGDFINTAGIFSSNSLNMSVAGDWTNTGTFSYGVDGAVYLDGTDQTIYGSTDFYDLVKEIPSATGHTLTFEALSEQTVANSLTLKGFSESDGERLLLRSSTSTNEQAYLTLASGGEQDIRYVDVENNNAENGMTLLGRDSADAGSNDNWQIGTITITWTG
;
A
#
# COMPACT_ATOMS: atom_id res chain seq x y z
N MET A 1 23.70 16.27 29.45
CA MET A 1 22.40 16.98 29.42
C MET A 1 22.67 18.48 29.44
N GLY A 2 22.69 19.12 28.27
CA GLY A 2 22.74 20.57 28.14
C GLY A 2 21.47 21.02 27.42
N ARG A 3 20.74 21.97 28.03
CA ARG A 3 19.48 22.52 27.50
C ARG A 3 19.81 23.78 26.70
N GLU A 4 19.70 23.72 25.39
CA GLU A 4 19.64 24.93 24.56
C GLU A 4 18.17 25.29 24.31
N THR A 5 17.85 26.57 24.52
CA THR A 5 16.53 27.15 24.33
C THR A 5 16.39 27.62 22.89
N GLY A 6 15.69 26.83 22.09
CA GLY A 6 15.31 27.07 20.69
C GLY A 6 15.04 25.71 20.06
N ASN A 7 13.80 25.43 19.64
CA ASN A 7 13.30 24.14 19.11
C ASN A 7 14.14 22.92 19.53
N ALA A 8 13.78 22.28 20.65
CA ALA A 8 14.55 21.20 21.26
C ALA A 8 14.88 20.10 20.24
N PHE A 9 16.09 20.16 19.68
CA PHE A 9 16.62 19.20 18.72
C PHE A 9 17.38 18.13 19.50
N TRP A 10 16.85 16.92 19.55
CA TRP A 10 17.51 15.80 20.22
C TRP A 10 18.25 14.97 19.18
N ARG A 11 19.59 14.96 19.25
CA ARG A 11 20.45 14.07 18.46
C ARG A 11 20.96 12.97 19.39
N LEU A 12 20.53 11.72 19.18
CA LEU A 12 21.05 10.56 19.93
C LEU A 12 21.96 9.72 19.02
N GLN A 13 23.25 9.64 19.36
CA GLN A 13 24.24 8.86 18.60
C GLN A 13 24.04 7.34 18.75
N SER A 14 23.48 6.87 19.86
CA SER A 14 22.99 5.50 20.07
C SER A 14 21.98 5.56 21.21
N ALA A 15 20.78 5.02 21.00
CA ALA A 15 19.73 5.02 22.02
C ALA A 15 19.33 3.59 22.35
N LEU A 16 19.86 3.04 23.45
CA LEU A 16 19.31 1.86 24.09
C LEU A 16 18.32 2.36 25.16
N PHE A 17 17.03 2.29 24.87
CA PHE A 17 16.01 2.71 25.82
C PHE A 17 15.68 1.56 26.77
N LEU A 18 16.29 1.59 27.95
CA LEU A 18 15.92 0.76 29.10
C LEU A 18 15.01 1.60 30.02
N GLY A 19 13.71 1.63 29.75
CA GLY A 19 12.72 2.34 30.56
C GLY A 19 11.29 2.35 29.99
N VAL A 20 10.30 2.52 30.86
CA VAL A 20 8.86 2.55 30.54
C VAL A 20 8.48 3.84 29.82
N GLY A 21 8.41 3.78 28.48
CA GLY A 21 7.75 4.74 27.60
C GLY A 21 8.54 6.02 27.26
N LEU A 22 8.77 6.27 25.96
CA LEU A 22 9.15 7.57 25.41
C LEU A 22 8.10 8.00 24.37
N CYS A 23 7.68 9.27 24.45
CA CYS A 23 6.67 9.84 23.56
C CYS A 23 7.19 11.11 22.87
N LEU A 24 7.13 11.16 21.54
CA LEU A 24 7.36 12.36 20.71
C LEU A 24 6.00 12.91 20.27
N SER A 25 5.71 14.20 20.51
CA SER A 25 4.36 14.74 20.28
C SER A 25 4.27 16.09 19.56
N ALA A 26 5.38 16.69 19.11
CA ALA A 26 5.40 17.92 18.28
C ALA A 26 6.81 18.32 17.76
N LEU A 27 7.78 17.41 17.78
CA LEU A 27 9.19 17.75 17.56
C LEU A 27 9.81 16.82 16.51
N THR A 28 10.87 17.31 15.88
CA THR A 28 11.77 16.47 15.09
C THR A 28 12.84 15.87 16.01
N ALA A 29 13.02 14.55 15.96
CA ALA A 29 14.08 13.85 16.65
C ALA A 29 14.88 13.00 15.67
N TRP A 30 16.18 12.84 15.95
CA TRP A 30 17.09 12.10 15.09
C TRP A 30 17.83 11.02 15.88
N ALA A 31 17.93 9.83 15.30
CA ALA A 31 18.73 8.73 15.81
C ALA A 31 19.48 8.04 14.66
N ALA A 32 20.54 7.30 15.00
CA ALA A 32 21.29 6.49 14.03
C ALA A 32 20.61 5.14 13.71
N GLY A 33 19.62 4.77 14.51
CA GLY A 33 18.85 3.54 14.47
C GLY A 33 18.01 3.43 15.75
N LEU A 34 17.09 2.49 15.79
CA LEU A 34 16.23 2.23 16.93
C LEU A 34 16.17 0.73 17.22
N SER A 35 16.37 0.35 18.48
CA SER A 35 16.09 -1.00 18.95
C SER A 35 15.12 -0.93 20.13
N ILE A 36 13.95 -1.54 19.97
CA ILE A 36 12.93 -1.64 21.02
C ILE A 36 12.94 -3.07 21.55
N PRO A 37 13.50 -3.34 22.73
CA PRO A 37 13.53 -4.69 23.28
C PRO A 37 12.13 -5.12 23.77
N SER A 38 11.94 -6.43 23.94
CA SER A 38 10.73 -6.99 24.55
C SER A 38 10.40 -6.32 25.88
N GLY A 39 9.14 -5.91 26.04
CA GLY A 39 8.64 -5.22 27.23
C GLY A 39 8.94 -3.71 27.30
N ALA A 40 9.62 -3.15 26.29
CA ALA A 40 9.73 -1.70 26.11
C ALA A 40 8.65 -1.17 25.17
N GLU A 41 8.34 0.12 25.30
CA GLU A 41 7.37 0.82 24.47
C GLU A 41 7.97 2.13 23.97
N PHE A 42 7.76 2.43 22.69
CA PHE A 42 8.12 3.69 22.05
C PHE A 42 6.93 4.23 21.25
N ASN A 43 6.56 5.48 21.48
CA ASN A 43 5.44 6.11 20.80
C ASN A 43 5.89 7.38 20.06
N VAL A 44 5.66 7.40 18.76
CA VAL A 44 5.72 8.60 17.92
C VAL A 44 4.30 9.14 17.79
N ALA A 45 3.80 9.76 18.86
CA ALA A 45 2.44 10.30 18.92
C ALA A 45 2.22 11.49 17.98
N GLY A 46 3.29 12.13 17.50
CA GLY A 46 3.26 13.20 16.52
C GLY A 46 4.67 13.73 16.22
N GLY A 47 4.78 14.63 15.24
CA GLY A 47 6.08 15.14 14.78
C GLY A 47 6.84 14.12 13.94
N GLU A 48 8.16 14.26 13.87
CA GLU A 48 9.01 13.47 12.97
C GLU A 48 10.13 12.76 13.72
N PHE A 49 10.35 11.49 13.42
CA PHE A 49 11.44 10.70 13.95
C PHE A 49 12.30 10.15 12.81
N HIS A 50 13.53 10.66 12.71
CA HIS A 50 14.46 10.36 11.63
C HIS A 50 15.53 9.38 12.09
N LEU A 51 15.53 8.19 11.51
CA LEU A 51 16.56 7.16 11.66
C LEU A 51 17.60 7.29 10.55
N GLN A 52 18.38 8.38 10.56
CA GLN A 52 19.26 8.77 9.46
C GLN A 52 20.52 9.54 9.91
N LEU A 53 20.98 9.35 11.15
CA LEU A 53 22.17 10.09 11.61
C LEU A 53 23.49 9.57 11.00
N ASP A 54 24.28 10.52 10.48
CA ASP A 54 25.72 10.43 10.24
C ASP A 54 26.21 9.23 9.40
N GLY A 55 25.48 8.86 8.35
CA GLY A 55 25.89 7.78 7.43
C GLY A 55 25.76 6.37 8.00
N ASN A 56 25.04 6.23 9.11
CA ASN A 56 24.69 4.94 9.70
C ASN A 56 23.57 4.27 8.91
N SER A 57 23.39 2.96 9.18
CA SER A 57 22.39 2.13 8.50
C SER A 57 20.98 2.70 8.63
N GLY A 58 20.59 3.26 9.80
CA GLY A 58 19.25 3.79 10.00
C GLY A 58 18.21 2.73 10.37
N ASP A 59 18.66 1.57 10.83
CA ASP A 59 17.79 0.41 11.06
C ASP A 59 16.84 0.61 12.24
N LEU A 60 15.64 0.04 12.11
CA LEU A 60 14.66 -0.14 13.18
C LEU A 60 14.50 -1.63 13.45
N THR A 61 14.75 -2.05 14.69
CA THR A 61 14.45 -3.40 15.17
C THR A 61 13.48 -3.33 16.34
N ASN A 62 12.32 -3.95 16.21
CA ASN A 62 11.30 -3.95 17.25
C ASN A 62 10.99 -5.38 17.71
N SER A 63 11.19 -5.63 19.01
CA SER A 63 10.71 -6.80 19.74
C SER A 63 9.77 -6.42 20.89
N GLY A 64 9.46 -5.13 21.07
CA GLY A 64 8.55 -4.58 22.08
C GLY A 64 7.34 -3.92 21.41
N VAL A 65 6.92 -2.75 21.87
CA VAL A 65 5.79 -2.00 21.29
C VAL A 65 6.28 -0.72 20.62
N LEU A 66 5.92 -0.54 19.36
CA LEU A 66 6.06 0.71 18.61
C LEU A 66 4.68 1.22 18.23
N SER A 67 4.36 2.48 18.51
CA SER A 67 3.18 3.13 17.95
C SER A 67 3.57 4.41 17.25
N ALA A 68 2.91 4.72 16.14
CA ALA A 68 3.08 5.96 15.41
C ALA A 68 1.74 6.73 15.30
N THR A 69 0.99 6.91 16.39
CA THR A 69 -0.42 7.36 16.35
C THR A 69 -0.75 8.43 15.30
N ASP A 70 -0.01 9.55 15.27
CA ASP A 70 -0.09 10.60 14.23
C ASP A 70 1.30 11.07 13.77
N GLY A 71 2.36 10.31 14.12
CA GLY A 71 3.75 10.67 13.88
C GLY A 71 4.32 10.10 12.58
N ILE A 72 5.43 10.67 12.12
CA ILE A 72 6.13 10.21 10.92
C ILE A 72 7.48 9.61 11.32
N ILE A 73 7.77 8.40 10.84
CA ILE A 73 9.07 7.73 10.97
C ILE A 73 9.76 7.75 9.60
N TYR A 74 10.96 8.32 9.53
CA TYR A 74 11.82 8.25 8.36
C TYR A 74 12.96 7.27 8.64
N LEU A 75 13.25 6.35 7.73
CA LEU A 75 14.39 5.44 7.86
C LEU A 75 15.11 5.25 6.53
N ASN A 76 16.44 5.16 6.59
CA ASN A 76 17.30 4.81 5.45
C ASN A 76 17.91 3.39 5.57
N GLY A 77 17.46 2.63 6.57
CA GLY A 77 17.89 1.26 6.87
C GLY A 77 16.72 0.28 6.90
N ASP A 78 16.95 -0.88 7.48
CA ASP A 78 15.97 -1.96 7.50
C ASP A 78 14.88 -1.72 8.56
N TRP A 79 13.64 -2.12 8.23
CA TRP A 79 12.54 -2.23 9.20
C TRP A 79 12.39 -3.70 9.59
N THR A 80 12.60 -4.03 10.85
CA THR A 80 12.55 -5.42 11.33
C THR A 80 11.66 -5.59 12.56
N MET A 81 10.51 -6.20 12.36
CA MET A 81 9.68 -6.73 13.45
C MET A 81 10.16 -8.14 13.82
N THR A 82 10.31 -8.42 15.11
CA THR A 82 10.88 -9.70 15.60
C THR A 82 10.17 -10.19 16.85
N GLY A 83 10.11 -11.51 17.03
CA GLY A 83 9.57 -12.10 18.25
C GLY A 83 8.10 -11.71 18.48
N ALA A 84 7.80 -11.14 19.66
CA ALA A 84 6.48 -10.61 20.01
C ALA A 84 6.40 -9.08 19.82
N GLY A 85 7.25 -8.53 18.95
CA GLY A 85 7.22 -7.12 18.60
C GLY A 85 5.88 -6.76 17.97
N TYR A 86 5.33 -5.62 18.38
CA TYR A 86 4.05 -5.09 17.92
C TYR A 86 4.22 -3.67 17.39
N TYR A 87 3.65 -3.37 16.23
CA TYR A 87 3.59 -2.05 15.64
C TYR A 87 2.14 -1.61 15.44
N SER A 88 1.78 -0.43 15.92
CA SER A 88 0.48 0.19 15.63
C SER A 88 0.67 1.49 14.86
N GLY A 89 0.38 1.46 13.57
CA GLY A 89 0.52 2.63 12.69
C GLY A 89 -0.44 3.76 13.02
N GLY A 90 -1.69 3.46 13.41
CA GLY A 90 -2.71 4.49 13.59
C GLY A 90 -2.86 5.33 12.32
N ASN A 91 -2.84 6.67 12.46
CA ASN A 91 -2.79 7.60 11.33
C ASN A 91 -1.36 8.03 10.95
N GLY A 92 -0.33 7.46 11.58
CA GLY A 92 1.05 7.82 11.30
C GLY A 92 1.56 7.32 9.98
N SER A 93 2.80 7.69 9.69
CA SER A 93 3.45 7.35 8.42
C SER A 93 4.84 6.78 8.62
N VAL A 94 5.24 5.86 7.74
CA VAL A 94 6.59 5.30 7.69
C VAL A 94 7.15 5.51 6.30
N TYR A 95 8.27 6.24 6.21
CA TYR A 95 8.91 6.65 4.97
C TYR A 95 10.29 6.02 4.82
N PHE A 96 10.42 5.15 3.84
CA PHE A 96 11.68 4.57 3.38
C PHE A 96 12.40 5.54 2.46
N THR A 97 13.69 5.78 2.74
CA THR A 97 14.41 6.95 2.17
C THR A 97 15.80 6.64 1.62
N ALA A 98 16.26 5.39 1.66
CA ALA A 98 17.57 5.04 1.11
C ALA A 98 17.63 5.31 -0.40
N ALA A 99 18.52 6.23 -0.82
CA ALA A 99 18.71 6.58 -2.22
C ALA A 99 19.42 5.51 -3.05
N THR A 100 20.06 4.53 -2.39
CA THR A 100 20.81 3.44 -3.02
C THR A 100 20.74 2.19 -2.17
N GLY A 101 20.93 1.03 -2.77
CA GLY A 101 20.94 -0.25 -2.06
C GLY A 101 19.53 -0.76 -1.78
N THR A 102 19.43 -1.74 -0.88
CA THR A 102 18.19 -2.41 -0.51
C THR A 102 17.92 -2.19 0.97
N GLN A 103 16.70 -1.79 1.31
CA GLN A 103 16.14 -1.85 2.65
C GLN A 103 15.21 -3.06 2.72
N THR A 104 15.35 -3.92 3.72
CA THR A 104 14.35 -4.96 3.98
C THR A 104 13.25 -4.42 4.86
N LEU A 105 12.01 -4.77 4.51
CA LEU A 105 10.83 -4.57 5.32
C LEU A 105 10.35 -5.94 5.79
N THR A 106 10.54 -6.23 7.07
CA THR A 106 9.97 -7.38 7.75
C THR A 106 8.82 -6.85 8.62
N PRO A 107 7.57 -6.83 8.11
CA PRO A 107 6.44 -6.42 8.91
C PRO A 107 6.18 -7.46 10.01
N GLY A 108 5.38 -7.07 10.99
CA GLY A 108 4.97 -7.99 12.03
C GLY A 108 3.95 -8.99 11.49
N SER A 109 3.75 -10.08 12.23
CA SER A 109 2.84 -11.16 11.82
C SER A 109 1.45 -11.04 12.43
N ASP A 110 1.23 -10.05 13.31
CA ASP A 110 -0.07 -9.82 13.92
C ASP A 110 -0.96 -9.03 12.94
N ALA A 111 -2.26 -9.34 12.90
CA ALA A 111 -3.21 -8.59 12.08
C ALA A 111 -3.32 -7.12 12.51
N ALA A 112 -2.89 -6.78 13.73
CA ALA A 112 -2.84 -5.40 14.20
C ALA A 112 -1.51 -4.69 13.89
N ASP A 113 -0.56 -5.36 13.21
CA ASP A 113 0.71 -4.79 12.73
C ASP A 113 0.52 -4.00 11.43
N GLU A 114 -0.40 -3.04 11.46
CA GLU A 114 -0.87 -2.31 10.29
C GLU A 114 -0.10 -0.98 10.16
N PHE A 115 0.36 -0.68 8.95
CA PHE A 115 0.87 0.65 8.63
C PHE A 115 -0.29 1.62 8.41
N GLY A 116 -0.17 2.87 8.89
CA GLY A 116 -1.05 3.94 8.48
C GLY A 116 -0.75 4.29 7.02
N THR A 117 0.14 5.25 6.78
CA THR A 117 0.73 5.45 5.45
C THR A 117 2.09 4.77 5.36
N LEU A 118 2.33 4.01 4.29
CA LEU A 118 3.66 3.50 3.95
C LEU A 118 4.14 4.15 2.67
N ALA A 119 5.28 4.84 2.74
CA ALA A 119 5.83 5.51 1.57
C ALA A 119 7.29 5.16 1.28
N HIS A 120 7.60 5.10 -0.01
CA HIS A 120 8.93 4.98 -0.58
C HIS A 120 9.11 6.07 -1.63
N HIS A 121 9.99 7.02 -1.34
CA HIS A 121 10.23 8.20 -2.19
C HIS A 121 11.65 8.24 -2.78
N ALA A 122 12.47 7.22 -2.49
CA ALA A 122 13.88 7.21 -2.83
C ALA A 122 14.20 6.28 -4.01
N ALA A 123 15.39 6.44 -4.58
CA ALA A 123 15.80 5.67 -5.77
C ALA A 123 16.30 4.25 -5.45
N GLY A 124 16.41 3.89 -4.17
CA GLY A 124 16.81 2.55 -3.75
C GLY A 124 15.71 1.50 -3.93
N THR A 125 15.89 0.35 -3.30
CA THR A 125 14.93 -0.74 -3.29
C THR A 125 14.40 -0.95 -1.87
N VAL A 126 13.09 -1.12 -1.73
CA VAL A 126 12.47 -1.73 -0.55
C VAL A 126 12.02 -3.14 -0.93
N VAL A 127 12.37 -4.14 -0.13
CA VAL A 127 11.98 -5.54 -0.35
C VAL A 127 11.24 -6.06 0.87
N LEU A 128 10.01 -6.53 0.64
CA LEU A 128 9.21 -7.20 1.65
C LEU A 128 9.78 -8.60 1.97
N THR A 129 9.75 -8.98 3.25
CA THR A 129 10.33 -10.23 3.74
C THR A 129 9.48 -10.84 4.85
N ASP A 130 9.51 -12.18 4.93
CA ASP A 130 8.89 -13.06 5.94
C ASP A 130 7.36 -13.06 6.08
N HIS A 131 6.68 -11.92 5.95
CA HIS A 131 5.23 -11.81 6.13
C HIS A 131 4.58 -10.89 5.10
N ASP A 132 3.29 -11.11 4.86
CA ASP A 132 2.44 -10.22 4.08
C ASP A 132 2.38 -8.83 4.73
N LEU A 133 2.14 -7.80 3.91
CA LEU A 133 2.08 -6.42 4.35
C LEU A 133 0.65 -5.92 4.43
N ASP A 134 0.32 -5.22 5.51
CA ASP A 134 -0.98 -4.57 5.69
C ASP A 134 -0.80 -3.04 5.86
N VAL A 135 -1.49 -2.27 5.03
CA VAL A 135 -1.47 -0.80 5.01
C VAL A 135 -2.89 -0.27 5.09
N ASN A 136 -3.30 0.19 6.27
CA ASN A 136 -4.62 0.74 6.54
C ASN A 136 -4.87 2.13 5.96
N GLY A 137 -3.81 2.84 5.55
CA GLY A 137 -3.88 4.09 4.80
C GLY A 137 -3.23 3.92 3.42
N ASP A 138 -2.57 4.98 2.94
CA ASP A 138 -2.06 4.99 1.58
C ASP A 138 -0.74 4.22 1.44
N PHE A 139 -0.63 3.47 0.34
CA PHE A 139 0.65 2.95 -0.15
C PHE A 139 1.20 3.88 -1.23
N ILE A 140 2.44 4.34 -1.07
CA ILE A 140 3.05 5.32 -1.97
C ILE A 140 4.45 4.89 -2.39
N ASN A 141 4.65 4.58 -3.67
CA ASN A 141 5.95 4.32 -4.28
C ASN A 141 6.19 5.29 -5.46
N THR A 142 6.97 6.35 -5.22
CA THR A 142 7.15 7.44 -6.22
C THR A 142 8.51 7.43 -6.90
N ALA A 143 9.42 6.58 -6.46
CA ALA A 143 10.74 6.39 -7.06
C ALA A 143 11.27 5.00 -6.69
N GLY A 144 12.34 4.57 -7.36
CA GLY A 144 13.02 3.31 -7.05
C GLY A 144 12.13 2.09 -7.25
N ILE A 145 12.46 1.00 -6.54
CA ILE A 145 11.77 -0.29 -6.64
C ILE A 145 11.15 -0.65 -5.29
N PHE A 146 9.84 -0.90 -5.26
CA PHE A 146 9.19 -1.60 -4.16
C PHE A 146 8.89 -3.03 -4.62
N SER A 147 9.51 -4.01 -3.97
CA SER A 147 9.33 -5.43 -4.29
C SER A 147 8.53 -6.12 -3.20
N SER A 148 7.33 -6.62 -3.52
CA SER A 148 6.57 -7.46 -2.59
C SER A 148 7.20 -8.84 -2.42
N ASN A 149 8.12 -9.24 -3.30
CA ASN A 149 8.91 -10.46 -3.16
C ASN A 149 8.02 -11.70 -2.95
N SER A 150 6.99 -11.84 -3.79
CA SER A 150 6.00 -12.93 -3.72
C SER A 150 5.09 -12.93 -2.49
N LEU A 151 5.16 -11.92 -1.63
CA LEU A 151 4.26 -11.76 -0.49
C LEU A 151 3.08 -10.88 -0.89
N ASN A 152 1.96 -11.07 -0.18
CA ASN A 152 0.74 -10.30 -0.44
C ASN A 152 0.81 -8.92 0.20
N MET A 153 0.01 -8.01 -0.34
CA MET A 153 -0.21 -6.68 0.22
C MET A 153 -1.71 -6.40 0.33
N SER A 154 -2.17 -6.00 1.51
CA SER A 154 -3.48 -5.38 1.72
C SER A 154 -3.29 -3.87 1.86
N VAL A 155 -4.10 -3.10 1.13
CA VAL A 155 -4.06 -1.64 1.16
C VAL A 155 -5.48 -1.10 1.22
N ALA A 156 -5.79 -0.37 2.29
CA ALA A 156 -7.11 0.21 2.51
C ALA A 156 -7.24 1.67 2.04
N GLY A 157 -6.12 2.40 1.92
CA GLY A 157 -6.07 3.73 1.33
C GLY A 157 -5.79 3.73 -0.17
N ASP A 158 -5.32 4.86 -0.70
CA ASP A 158 -4.98 4.98 -2.10
C ASP A 158 -3.68 4.23 -2.44
N TRP A 159 -3.60 3.70 -3.66
CA TRP A 159 -2.39 3.11 -4.20
C TRP A 159 -1.72 4.09 -5.15
N THR A 160 -0.51 4.54 -4.83
CA THR A 160 0.28 5.41 -5.72
C THR A 160 1.55 4.69 -6.14
N ASN A 161 1.72 4.44 -7.44
CA ASN A 161 2.97 3.92 -7.99
C ASN A 161 3.42 4.68 -9.25
N THR A 162 4.38 5.58 -9.07
CA THR A 162 5.10 6.24 -10.17
C THR A 162 6.57 5.80 -10.26
N GLY A 163 7.02 4.97 -9.30
CA GLY A 163 8.25 4.18 -9.38
C GLY A 163 8.02 2.82 -10.04
N THR A 164 8.79 1.81 -9.63
CA THR A 164 8.62 0.42 -10.05
C THR A 164 8.06 -0.42 -8.91
N PHE A 165 6.93 -1.07 -9.13
CA PHE A 165 6.43 -2.14 -8.28
C PHE A 165 6.83 -3.50 -8.88
N SER A 166 7.35 -4.40 -8.05
CA SER A 166 7.76 -5.75 -8.44
C SER A 166 7.04 -6.78 -7.56
N TYR A 167 6.05 -7.45 -8.13
CA TYR A 167 5.21 -8.42 -7.42
C TYR A 167 5.90 -9.77 -7.13
N GLY A 168 7.09 -10.02 -7.69
CA GLY A 168 7.76 -11.32 -7.57
C GLY A 168 7.16 -12.37 -8.51
N VAL A 169 6.80 -13.54 -7.98
CA VAL A 169 6.25 -14.65 -8.77
C VAL A 169 4.74 -14.78 -8.60
N ASP A 170 4.21 -14.45 -7.43
CA ASP A 170 2.83 -14.76 -7.02
C ASP A 170 2.23 -13.80 -5.98
N GLY A 171 2.85 -12.65 -5.70
CA GLY A 171 2.35 -11.70 -4.70
C GLY A 171 1.07 -10.99 -5.14
N ALA A 172 -0.03 -11.18 -4.41
CA ALA A 172 -1.31 -10.55 -4.69
C ALA A 172 -1.45 -9.17 -4.02
N VAL A 173 -2.20 -8.26 -4.66
CA VAL A 173 -2.60 -6.98 -4.05
C VAL A 173 -4.11 -6.97 -3.81
N TYR A 174 -4.48 -6.77 -2.55
CA TYR A 174 -5.85 -6.60 -2.08
C TYR A 174 -6.10 -5.13 -1.80
N LEU A 175 -6.98 -4.52 -2.57
CA LEU A 175 -7.53 -3.20 -2.27
C LEU A 175 -8.78 -3.40 -1.40
N ASP A 176 -8.61 -3.35 -0.08
CA ASP A 176 -9.62 -3.75 0.90
C ASP A 176 -10.31 -2.57 1.61
N GLY A 177 -10.00 -1.35 1.16
CA GLY A 177 -10.63 -0.12 1.61
C GLY A 177 -12.06 0.06 1.12
N THR A 178 -12.57 1.27 1.33
CA THR A 178 -13.87 1.68 0.77
C THR A 178 -13.67 2.25 -0.64
N ASP A 179 -13.81 3.57 -0.81
CA ASP A 179 -13.42 4.26 -2.03
C ASP A 179 -11.89 4.36 -2.09
N GLN A 180 -11.30 4.02 -3.24
CA GLN A 180 -9.85 4.01 -3.43
C GLN A 180 -9.49 4.51 -4.84
N THR A 181 -8.31 5.11 -4.96
CA THR A 181 -7.72 5.53 -6.22
C THR A 181 -6.38 4.85 -6.46
N ILE A 182 -6.17 4.39 -7.69
CA ILE A 182 -4.88 3.92 -8.18
C ILE A 182 -4.25 5.01 -9.05
N TYR A 183 -3.15 5.59 -8.57
CA TYR A 183 -2.34 6.58 -9.28
C TYR A 183 -1.08 5.96 -9.88
N GLY A 184 -0.72 6.44 -11.07
CA GLY A 184 0.36 5.95 -11.89
C GLY A 184 0.05 4.60 -12.53
N SER A 185 1.03 4.06 -13.26
CA SER A 185 0.90 2.75 -13.91
C SER A 185 1.55 1.68 -13.04
N THR A 186 0.87 0.54 -12.85
CA THR A 186 1.36 -0.55 -12.02
C THR A 186 1.15 -1.90 -12.71
N ASP A 187 2.17 -2.74 -12.66
CA ASP A 187 2.05 -4.15 -13.01
C ASP A 187 1.79 -4.96 -11.74
N PHE A 188 0.65 -5.63 -11.65
CA PHE A 188 0.24 -6.53 -10.58
C PHE A 188 0.35 -7.99 -11.03
N TYR A 189 0.62 -8.90 -10.10
CA TYR A 189 0.41 -10.33 -10.37
C TYR A 189 -1.08 -10.63 -10.34
N ASP A 190 -1.68 -10.48 -9.15
CA ASP A 190 -3.11 -10.54 -8.91
C ASP A 190 -3.58 -9.19 -8.35
N LEU A 191 -4.73 -8.73 -8.80
CA LEU A 191 -5.40 -7.53 -8.28
C LEU A 191 -6.81 -7.90 -7.83
N VAL A 192 -7.11 -7.61 -6.56
CA VAL A 192 -8.38 -7.94 -5.92
C VAL A 192 -9.01 -6.68 -5.33
N LYS A 193 -10.25 -6.39 -5.72
CA LYS A 193 -11.14 -5.43 -5.07
C LYS A 193 -12.53 -6.06 -4.92
N GLU A 194 -12.96 -6.29 -3.69
CA GLU A 194 -14.29 -6.85 -3.38
C GLU A 194 -15.00 -5.99 -2.34
N ILE A 195 -16.27 -5.69 -2.59
CA ILE A 195 -17.14 -5.00 -1.64
C ILE A 195 -17.79 -6.04 -0.73
N PRO A 196 -17.49 -6.07 0.59
CA PRO A 196 -17.99 -7.11 1.48
C PRO A 196 -19.40 -6.83 2.04
N SER A 197 -20.00 -5.67 1.74
CA SER A 197 -21.26 -5.22 2.33
C SER A 197 -22.19 -4.53 1.32
N ALA A 198 -23.48 -4.40 1.66
CA ALA A 198 -24.52 -3.80 0.82
C ALA A 198 -24.39 -2.26 0.70
N THR A 199 -23.21 -1.77 0.32
CA THR A 199 -22.91 -0.37 0.09
C THR A 199 -21.84 -0.29 -0.99
N GLY A 200 -22.19 0.33 -2.12
CA GLY A 200 -21.28 0.49 -3.24
C GLY A 200 -20.08 1.37 -2.91
N HIS A 201 -19.00 1.16 -3.64
CA HIS A 201 -17.74 1.87 -3.52
C HIS A 201 -17.21 2.21 -4.91
N THR A 202 -16.29 3.17 -4.97
CA THR A 202 -15.62 3.59 -6.20
C THR A 202 -14.16 3.15 -6.18
N LEU A 203 -13.75 2.40 -7.20
CA LEU A 203 -12.36 2.23 -7.57
C LEU A 203 -12.04 3.16 -8.74
N THR A 204 -11.25 4.18 -8.46
CA THR A 204 -10.81 5.16 -9.44
C THR A 204 -9.43 4.79 -9.98
N PHE A 205 -9.26 4.84 -11.29
CA PHE A 205 -7.97 4.69 -11.95
C PHE A 205 -7.54 6.04 -12.53
N GLU A 206 -6.28 6.42 -12.36
CA GLU A 206 -5.76 7.65 -12.96
C GLU A 206 -5.93 7.61 -14.49
N ALA A 207 -6.56 8.65 -15.06
CA ALA A 207 -6.74 8.78 -16.49
C ALA A 207 -5.41 8.67 -17.23
N LEU A 208 -5.42 7.99 -18.38
CA LEU A 208 -4.25 7.72 -19.21
C LEU A 208 -3.15 6.85 -18.59
N SER A 209 -3.34 6.36 -17.35
CA SER A 209 -2.44 5.38 -16.73
C SER A 209 -2.91 3.95 -16.98
N GLU A 210 -1.98 3.00 -17.00
CA GLU A 210 -2.26 1.59 -17.26
C GLU A 210 -1.99 0.72 -16.03
N GLN A 211 -2.99 -0.07 -15.65
CA GLN A 211 -2.82 -1.17 -14.70
C GLN A 211 -2.74 -2.47 -15.49
N THR A 212 -1.62 -3.19 -15.38
CA THR A 212 -1.47 -4.52 -15.95
C THR A 212 -1.66 -5.55 -14.86
N VAL A 213 -2.43 -6.60 -15.13
CA VAL A 213 -2.62 -7.74 -14.24
C VAL A 213 -2.15 -8.99 -14.95
N ALA A 214 -1.15 -9.66 -14.39
CA ALA A 214 -0.47 -10.76 -15.05
C ALA A 214 -1.21 -12.11 -14.95
N ASN A 215 -1.90 -12.35 -13.83
CA ASN A 215 -2.49 -13.66 -13.52
C ASN A 215 -3.99 -13.60 -13.23
N SER A 216 -4.44 -12.92 -12.17
CA SER A 216 -5.86 -12.91 -11.78
C SER A 216 -6.40 -11.52 -11.47
N LEU A 217 -7.52 -11.17 -12.11
CA LEU A 217 -8.25 -9.93 -11.85
C LEU A 217 -9.60 -10.23 -11.20
N THR A 218 -9.78 -9.83 -9.94
CA THR A 218 -11.04 -9.96 -9.21
C THR A 218 -11.59 -8.58 -8.87
N LEU A 219 -12.74 -8.22 -9.47
CA LEU A 219 -13.43 -6.95 -9.24
C LEU A 219 -14.91 -7.22 -8.96
N LYS A 220 -15.33 -7.03 -7.72
CA LYS A 220 -16.63 -7.50 -7.24
C LYS A 220 -17.37 -6.42 -6.46
N GLY A 221 -18.52 -6.00 -6.97
CA GLY A 221 -19.54 -5.37 -6.13
C GLY A 221 -20.23 -6.39 -5.22
N PHE A 222 -21.10 -5.90 -4.34
CA PHE A 222 -21.86 -6.76 -3.42
C PHE A 222 -23.05 -7.42 -4.11
N SER A 223 -23.80 -6.67 -4.92
CA SER A 223 -24.90 -7.21 -5.74
C SER A 223 -25.15 -6.38 -7.00
N GLU A 224 -26.03 -6.87 -7.87
CA GLU A 224 -26.47 -6.14 -9.08
C GLU A 224 -27.31 -4.88 -8.79
N SER A 225 -27.65 -4.57 -7.54
CA SER A 225 -28.37 -3.35 -7.19
C SER A 225 -27.47 -2.11 -7.39
N ASP A 226 -27.96 -1.06 -8.03
CA ASP A 226 -27.15 0.11 -8.41
C ASP A 226 -26.35 0.74 -7.24
N GLY A 227 -26.91 0.73 -6.02
CA GLY A 227 -26.24 1.24 -4.82
C GLY A 227 -25.28 0.26 -4.13
N GLU A 228 -25.07 -0.92 -4.70
CA GLU A 228 -24.27 -2.02 -4.14
C GLU A 228 -23.17 -2.49 -5.10
N ARG A 229 -23.07 -1.87 -6.29
CA ARG A 229 -22.04 -2.17 -7.28
C ARG A 229 -20.70 -1.54 -6.93
N LEU A 230 -19.63 -2.13 -7.46
CA LEU A 230 -18.31 -1.49 -7.49
C LEU A 230 -18.23 -0.59 -8.73
N LEU A 231 -18.13 0.71 -8.53
CA LEU A 231 -17.96 1.68 -9.60
C LEU A 231 -16.50 1.69 -10.03
N LEU A 232 -16.23 1.36 -11.29
CA LEU A 232 -14.92 1.52 -11.92
C LEU A 232 -14.93 2.81 -12.71
N ARG A 233 -14.04 3.76 -12.38
CA ARG A 233 -14.02 5.11 -12.95
C ARG A 233 -12.62 5.52 -13.37
N SER A 234 -12.55 6.31 -14.44
CA SER A 234 -11.37 7.16 -14.69
C SER A 234 -11.38 8.37 -13.74
N SER A 235 -10.19 8.88 -13.38
CA SER A 235 -10.05 10.06 -12.52
C SER A 235 -10.50 11.37 -13.18
N THR A 236 -10.82 11.36 -14.49
CA THR A 236 -11.38 12.51 -15.20
C THR A 236 -12.74 12.18 -15.82
N SER A 237 -13.57 13.22 -15.96
CA SER A 237 -14.93 13.12 -16.51
C SER A 237 -15.01 13.48 -18.01
N THR A 238 -13.88 13.71 -18.67
CA THR A 238 -13.79 14.22 -20.05
C THR A 238 -13.63 13.13 -21.11
N ASN A 239 -14.12 11.92 -20.85
CA ASN A 239 -13.91 10.72 -21.69
C ASN A 239 -12.43 10.35 -21.90
N GLU A 240 -11.52 10.79 -21.02
CA GLU A 240 -10.17 10.24 -21.00
C GLU A 240 -10.22 8.94 -20.23
N GLN A 241 -10.01 7.84 -20.93
CA GLN A 241 -10.08 6.51 -20.34
C GLN A 241 -8.84 6.24 -19.46
N ALA A 242 -9.05 5.47 -18.41
CA ALA A 242 -7.96 4.74 -17.77
C ALA A 242 -7.80 3.36 -18.43
N TYR A 243 -6.61 2.77 -18.35
CA TYR A 243 -6.33 1.48 -18.99
C TYR A 243 -6.25 0.35 -17.96
N LEU A 244 -6.96 -0.74 -18.21
CA LEU A 244 -6.93 -1.95 -17.39
C LEU A 244 -6.70 -3.18 -18.26
N THR A 245 -5.51 -3.74 -18.13
CA THR A 245 -5.01 -4.83 -18.98
C THR A 245 -4.92 -6.10 -18.18
N LEU A 246 -5.69 -7.12 -18.54
CA LEU A 246 -5.45 -8.49 -18.08
C LEU A 246 -4.62 -9.22 -19.14
N ALA A 247 -3.50 -9.80 -18.73
CA ALA A 247 -2.62 -10.54 -19.62
C ALA A 247 -3.31 -11.78 -20.20
N SER A 248 -2.91 -12.17 -21.41
CA SER A 248 -3.47 -13.34 -22.10
C SER A 248 -3.31 -14.61 -21.25
N GLY A 249 -4.42 -15.30 -21.02
CA GLY A 249 -4.45 -16.52 -20.20
C GLY A 249 -4.71 -16.27 -18.72
N GLY A 250 -4.83 -15.00 -18.31
CA GLY A 250 -5.23 -14.64 -16.96
C GLY A 250 -6.68 -15.01 -16.64
N GLU A 251 -6.94 -15.24 -15.36
CA GLU A 251 -8.27 -15.48 -14.82
C GLU A 251 -8.96 -14.14 -14.50
N GLN A 252 -10.27 -14.07 -14.74
CA GLN A 252 -11.07 -12.91 -14.38
C GLN A 252 -12.32 -13.33 -13.62
N ASP A 253 -12.52 -12.67 -12.48
CA ASP A 253 -13.76 -12.68 -11.75
C ASP A 253 -14.30 -11.26 -11.57
N ILE A 254 -14.95 -10.77 -12.63
CA ILE A 254 -15.55 -9.44 -12.66
C ILE A 254 -17.07 -9.59 -12.61
N ARG A 255 -17.71 -9.08 -11.56
CA ARG A 255 -19.17 -9.11 -11.41
C ARG A 255 -19.71 -7.98 -10.54
N TYR A 256 -20.96 -7.59 -10.79
CA TYR A 256 -21.60 -6.50 -10.04
C TYR A 256 -20.80 -5.20 -10.09
N VAL A 257 -20.14 -4.93 -11.22
CA VAL A 257 -19.42 -3.67 -11.44
C VAL A 257 -20.28 -2.70 -12.23
N ASP A 258 -19.99 -1.42 -12.13
CA ASP A 258 -20.48 -0.38 -13.01
C ASP A 258 -19.26 0.31 -13.63
N VAL A 259 -19.07 0.22 -14.94
CA VAL A 259 -17.83 0.65 -15.60
C VAL A 259 -18.07 1.91 -16.41
N GLU A 260 -17.22 2.92 -16.26
CA GLU A 260 -17.23 4.15 -17.06
C GLU A 260 -15.80 4.57 -17.42
N ASN A 261 -15.57 4.95 -18.68
CA ASN A 261 -14.29 5.47 -19.16
C ASN A 261 -13.10 4.52 -18.90
N ASN A 262 -13.23 3.23 -19.26
CA ASN A 262 -12.15 2.25 -19.12
C ASN A 262 -11.81 1.55 -20.45
N ASN A 263 -10.53 1.39 -20.73
CA ASN A 263 -10.02 0.74 -21.94
C ASN A 263 -9.19 -0.50 -21.59
N ALA A 264 -9.59 -1.67 -22.11
CA ALA A 264 -8.89 -2.93 -21.91
C ALA A 264 -8.25 -3.49 -23.20
N GLU A 265 -8.10 -2.70 -24.26
CA GLU A 265 -7.66 -3.16 -25.60
C GLU A 265 -6.25 -3.76 -25.64
N ASN A 266 -5.41 -3.44 -24.66
CA ASN A 266 -4.06 -3.99 -24.56
C ASN A 266 -4.02 -5.43 -24.00
N GLY A 267 -5.15 -5.94 -23.49
CA GLY A 267 -5.28 -7.27 -22.89
C GLY A 267 -6.37 -8.14 -23.52
N MET A 268 -6.73 -9.20 -22.82
CA MET A 268 -7.92 -9.98 -23.16
C MET A 268 -9.21 -9.20 -22.84
N THR A 269 -10.28 -9.47 -23.59
CA THR A 269 -11.60 -8.86 -23.35
C THR A 269 -12.07 -9.12 -21.93
N LEU A 270 -12.42 -8.04 -21.21
CA LEU A 270 -12.92 -8.11 -19.84
C LEU A 270 -14.43 -8.37 -19.83
N LEU A 271 -14.87 -9.28 -18.96
CA LEU A 271 -16.22 -9.83 -18.90
C LEU A 271 -16.90 -9.41 -17.59
N GLY A 272 -17.56 -8.25 -17.58
CA GLY A 272 -18.36 -7.77 -16.45
C GLY A 272 -19.72 -8.47 -16.38
N ARG A 273 -19.81 -9.56 -15.63
CA ARG A 273 -21.06 -10.32 -15.44
C ARG A 273 -22.01 -9.60 -14.50
N ASP A 274 -23.30 -9.57 -14.81
CA ASP A 274 -24.33 -8.95 -13.96
C ASP A 274 -23.94 -7.51 -13.57
N SER A 275 -23.41 -6.77 -14.55
CA SER A 275 -22.75 -5.46 -14.38
C SER A 275 -23.41 -4.37 -15.24
N ALA A 276 -23.04 -3.10 -15.04
CA ALA A 276 -23.53 -1.92 -15.78
C ALA A 276 -22.43 -1.33 -16.64
N ASP A 277 -22.84 -0.88 -17.82
CA ASP A 277 -22.05 -0.06 -18.70
C ASP A 277 -22.54 1.38 -18.58
N ALA A 278 -21.76 2.23 -17.91
CA ALA A 278 -22.03 3.66 -17.78
C ALA A 278 -21.44 4.47 -18.96
N GLY A 279 -20.76 3.81 -19.90
CA GLY A 279 -20.34 4.37 -21.18
C GLY A 279 -18.83 4.52 -21.35
N SER A 280 -18.42 4.70 -22.61
CA SER A 280 -17.03 4.94 -23.02
C SER A 280 -16.07 3.82 -22.57
N ASN A 281 -16.47 2.56 -22.73
CA ASN A 281 -15.67 1.40 -22.37
C ASN A 281 -15.22 0.63 -23.63
N ASP A 282 -13.92 0.34 -23.74
CA ASP A 282 -13.34 -0.38 -24.89
C ASP A 282 -12.78 -1.74 -24.49
N ASN A 283 -13.01 -2.77 -25.33
CA ASN A 283 -12.69 -4.18 -25.08
C ASN A 283 -13.34 -4.77 -23.81
N TRP A 284 -14.54 -4.29 -23.49
CA TRP A 284 -15.41 -4.81 -22.43
C TRP A 284 -16.64 -5.52 -23.02
N GLN A 285 -17.05 -6.62 -22.39
CA GLN A 285 -18.40 -7.17 -22.49
C GLN A 285 -19.06 -7.01 -21.13
N ILE A 286 -20.19 -6.31 -21.08
CA ILE A 286 -20.85 -5.93 -19.83
C ILE A 286 -22.34 -6.28 -19.88
N GLY A 287 -22.85 -6.78 -18.76
CA GLY A 287 -24.27 -7.07 -18.55
C GLY A 287 -24.52 -8.54 -18.25
N THR A 288 -25.71 -9.03 -18.63
CA THR A 288 -26.05 -10.45 -18.47
C THR A 288 -25.34 -11.28 -19.55
N ILE A 289 -24.17 -11.81 -19.24
CA ILE A 289 -23.35 -12.61 -20.15
C ILE A 289 -23.58 -14.09 -19.88
N THR A 290 -24.06 -14.84 -20.89
CA THR A 290 -24.11 -16.30 -20.82
C THR A 290 -22.79 -16.89 -21.28
N ILE A 291 -21.95 -17.34 -20.36
CA ILE A 291 -20.74 -18.10 -20.69
C ILE A 291 -21.17 -19.53 -21.01
N THR A 292 -20.98 -19.96 -22.26
CA THR A 292 -21.16 -21.36 -22.65
C THR A 292 -19.81 -22.06 -22.60
N TRP A 293 -19.64 -22.98 -21.64
CA TRP A 293 -18.46 -23.83 -21.58
C TRP A 293 -18.54 -24.90 -22.67
N THR A 294 -17.54 -24.98 -23.55
CA THR A 294 -17.53 -25.90 -24.71
C THR A 294 -16.75 -27.20 -24.51
N GLY A 295 -16.29 -27.50 -23.29
CA GLY A 295 -15.43 -28.66 -23.04
C GLY A 295 -13.96 -28.31 -22.92
#